data_AF-Q115W9-F1
#
_entry.id   AF-Q115W9-F1
#
_cell.length_a   1.000
_cell.length_b   1.000
_cell.length_c   1.000
_cell.angle_alpha   90.00
_cell.angle_beta   90.00
_cell.angle_gamma   90.00
#
_symmetry.space_group_name_H-M   'P 1'
#
loop_
_entity.id
_entity.type
_entity.pdbx_description
1 polymer ?
#
loop_
_entity_poly.entity_id
_entity_poly.type
_entity_poly.pdbx_seq_one_letter_code
_entity_poly.pdbx_strand_id
1 'polypeptide(L)'
;MSDIKICRQTLNKFKTNQTFSGDKAYIGETQITTPHKKPKKGKLTENQIEENKALSSNRIFVEHLIRVVKVFFVVKERFRLHKN
;
A
#
# COMPACT_ATOMS: atom_id res chain seq x y z
N MET A 1 -17.59 -6.10 -7.59
CA MET A 1 -17.16 -4.69 -7.50
C MET A 1 -15.65 -4.66 -7.70
N SER A 2 -15.09 -3.73 -8.47
CA SER A 2 -13.63 -3.69 -8.72
C SER A 2 -12.88 -3.06 -7.55
N ASP A 3 -11.66 -3.53 -7.27
CA ASP A 3 -10.81 -3.05 -6.17
C ASP A 3 -10.58 -1.54 -6.21
N ILE A 4 -10.44 -0.94 -7.39
CA ILE A 4 -10.27 0.51 -7.52
C ILE A 4 -11.51 1.28 -7.05
N LYS A 5 -12.72 0.72 -7.25
CA LYS A 5 -13.96 1.34 -6.75
C LYS A 5 -14.01 1.30 -5.23
N ILE A 6 -13.60 0.18 -4.63
CA ILE A 6 -13.53 0.01 -3.18
C ILE A 6 -12.48 0.96 -2.59
N CYS A 7 -11.33 1.09 -3.24
CA CYS A 7 -10.26 2.02 -2.87
C CYS A 7 -10.77 3.46 -2.83
N ARG A 8 -11.39 3.97 -3.91
CA ARG A 8 -11.94 5.33 -3.97
C ARG A 8 -12.98 5.60 -2.89
N GLN A 9 -13.91 4.65 -2.67
CA GLN A 9 -14.90 4.76 -1.60
C GLN A 9 -14.26 4.82 -0.21
N THR A 10 -13.15 4.12 -0.03
CA THR A 10 -12.39 4.09 1.22
C THR A 10 -11.60 5.38 1.42
N LEU A 11 -10.94 5.90 0.38
CA LEU A 11 -10.21 7.18 0.42
C LEU A 11 -11.11 8.35 0.80
N ASN A 12 -12.37 8.35 0.36
CA ASN A 12 -13.35 9.39 0.74
C ASN A 12 -13.65 9.46 2.24
N LYS A 13 -13.31 8.42 3.02
CA LYS A 13 -13.48 8.40 4.48
C LYS A 13 -12.33 9.07 5.22
N PHE A 14 -11.20 9.31 4.55
CA PHE A 14 -10.01 9.92 5.13
C PHE A 14 -9.93 11.40 4.77
N LYS A 15 -9.13 12.15 5.54
CA LYS A 15 -8.84 13.55 5.23
C LYS A 15 -7.95 13.62 4.00
N THR A 16 -8.13 14.64 3.17
CA THR A 16 -7.38 14.83 1.91
C THR A 16 -5.87 14.99 2.08
N ASN A 17 -5.41 15.39 3.27
CA ASN A 17 -3.99 15.51 3.60
C ASN A 17 -3.38 14.19 4.09
N GLN A 18 -4.17 13.14 4.27
CA GLN A 18 -3.69 11.83 4.68
C GLN A 18 -3.25 11.05 3.44
N THR A 19 -1.96 10.74 3.37
CA THR A 19 -1.37 10.04 2.22
C THR A 19 -1.09 8.58 2.53
N PHE A 20 -1.10 7.77 1.48
CA PHE A 20 -0.89 6.33 1.53
C PHE A 20 0.12 5.90 0.48
N SER A 21 0.70 4.71 0.63
CA SER A 21 1.53 4.09 -0.41
C SER A 21 0.78 2.92 -1.04
N GLY A 22 0.85 2.79 -2.36
CA GLY A 22 0.17 1.74 -3.11
C GLY A 22 1.01 1.15 -4.23
N ASP A 23 0.55 0.04 -4.77
CA ASP A 23 1.14 -0.56 -5.97
C ASP A 23 0.72 0.20 -7.25
N LYS A 24 1.20 -0.30 -8.40
CA LYS A 24 0.96 0.33 -9.71
C LYS A 24 -0.50 0.26 -10.17
N ALA A 25 -1.35 -0.57 -9.59
CA ALA A 25 -2.77 -0.64 -9.92
C ALA A 25 -3.54 0.60 -9.45
N TYR A 26 -2.98 1.36 -8.51
CA TYR A 26 -3.57 2.58 -7.94
C TYR A 26 -3.02 3.88 -8.55
N ILE A 27 -2.27 3.79 -9.65
CA ILE A 27 -1.76 4.96 -10.36
C ILE A 27 -2.94 5.86 -10.75
N GLY A 28 -2.85 7.15 -10.41
CA GLY A 28 -3.85 8.17 -10.71
C GLY A 28 -4.64 8.67 -9.49
N GLU A 29 -4.55 7.99 -8.34
CA GLU A 29 -5.16 8.47 -7.09
C GLU A 29 -4.21 9.46 -6.37
N THR A 30 -4.67 10.68 -6.12
CA THR A 30 -3.83 11.78 -5.59
C THR A 30 -3.30 11.54 -4.18
N GLN A 31 -4.03 10.78 -3.37
CA GLN A 31 -3.64 10.43 -2.00
C GLN A 31 -2.72 9.19 -1.93
N ILE A 32 -2.44 8.52 -3.06
CA ILE A 32 -1.65 7.29 -3.10
C ILE A 32 -0.34 7.53 -3.84
N THR A 33 0.76 7.46 -3.10
CA THR A 33 2.11 7.41 -3.65
C THR A 33 2.36 6.02 -4.23
N THR A 34 2.57 5.96 -5.55
CA THR A 34 2.88 4.73 -6.28
C THR A 34 4.29 4.76 -6.85
N PRO A 35 4.96 3.61 -7.02
CA PRO A 35 6.29 3.58 -7.60
C PRO A 35 6.28 4.00 -9.08
N HIS A 36 7.31 4.74 -9.48
CA HIS A 36 7.52 5.21 -10.85
C HIS A 36 7.60 4.03 -11.82
N LYS A 37 6.75 4.07 -12.86
CA LYS A 37 6.75 3.09 -13.94
C LYS A 37 7.80 3.47 -14.97
N LYS A 38 8.63 2.49 -15.36
CA LYS A 38 9.57 2.63 -16.46
C LYS A 38 8.81 2.94 -17.77
N PRO A 39 9.16 4.01 -18.51
CA PRO A 39 8.53 4.32 -19.79
C PRO A 39 8.84 3.25 -20.85
N LYS A 40 7.96 3.10 -21.84
CA LYS A 40 8.17 2.15 -22.94
C LYS A 40 9.45 2.53 -23.69
N LYS A 41 10.42 1.62 -23.76
CA LYS A 41 11.76 1.81 -24.36
C LYS A 41 12.66 2.88 -23.70
N GLY A 42 12.31 3.42 -22.54
CA GLY A 42 13.16 4.37 -21.81
C GLY A 42 13.76 3.79 -20.52
N LYS A 43 14.46 4.62 -19.76
CA LYS A 43 14.99 4.29 -18.43
C LYS A 43 14.31 5.15 -17.37
N LEU A 44 14.33 4.69 -16.12
CA LEU A 44 14.02 5.56 -14.99
C LEU A 44 15.21 6.49 -14.76
N THR A 45 14.95 7.71 -14.32
CA THR A 45 15.99 8.61 -13.83
C THR A 45 16.56 8.08 -12.51
N GLU A 46 17.76 8.53 -12.13
CA GLU A 46 18.40 8.12 -10.88
C GLU A 46 17.52 8.48 -9.67
N ASN A 47 16.93 9.68 -9.65
CA ASN A 47 15.98 10.11 -8.62
C ASN A 47 14.76 9.17 -8.53
N GLN A 48 14.17 8.79 -9.68
CA GLN A 48 13.04 7.86 -9.68
C GLN A 48 13.41 6.47 -9.15
N ILE A 49 14.64 6.02 -9.40
CA ILE A 49 15.16 4.75 -8.87
C ILE A 49 15.32 4.84 -7.36
N GLU A 50 15.88 5.95 -6.86
CA GLU A 50 16.05 6.18 -5.43
C GLU A 50 14.70 6.27 -4.69
N GLU A 51 13.74 7.00 -5.23
CA GLU A 51 12.38 7.07 -4.68
C GLU A 51 11.71 5.69 -4.66
N ASN A 52 11.83 4.93 -5.76
CA ASN A 52 11.32 3.55 -5.82
C ASN A 52 12.01 2.63 -4.81
N LYS A 53 13.31 2.83 -4.54
CA LYS A 53 14.07 2.06 -3.54
C LYS A 53 13.58 2.37 -2.13
N ALA A 54 13.33 3.64 -1.81
CA ALA A 54 12.76 4.05 -0.52
C ALA A 54 11.36 3.45 -0.31
N LEU A 55 10.47 3.54 -1.31
CA LEU A 55 9.15 2.91 -1.26
C LEU A 55 9.23 1.39 -1.08
N SER A 56 10.17 0.73 -1.76
CA SER A 56 10.37 -0.71 -1.66
C SER A 56 10.89 -1.12 -0.28
N SER A 57 11.78 -0.33 0.33
CA SER A 57 12.28 -0.57 1.69
C SER A 57 11.15 -0.53 2.72
N ASN A 58 10.26 0.47 2.63
CA ASN A 58 9.08 0.55 3.49
C ASN A 58 8.14 -0.64 3.27
N ARG A 59 7.91 -1.06 2.01
CA ARG A 59 7.07 -2.21 1.70
C ARG A 59 7.60 -3.49 2.35
N ILE A 60 8.91 -3.73 2.28
CA ILE A 60 9.55 -4.89 2.88
C ILE A 60 9.26 -4.93 4.39
N PHE A 61 9.39 -3.81 5.10
CA PHE A 61 9.09 -3.74 6.52
C PHE A 61 7.62 -4.10 6.83
N VAL A 62 6.67 -3.52 6.09
CA VAL A 62 5.24 -3.81 6.26
C VAL A 62 4.92 -5.28 5.96
N GLU A 63 5.49 -5.86 4.91
CA GLU A 63 5.32 -7.28 4.55
C GLU A 63 5.86 -8.20 5.66
N HIS A 64 6.99 -7.86 6.29
CA HIS A 64 7.51 -8.60 7.43
C HIS A 64 6.56 -8.55 8.64
N LEU A 65 5.99 -7.39 8.96
CA LEU A 65 4.99 -7.29 10.02
C LEU A 65 3.73 -8.12 9.72
N ILE A 66 3.22 -8.04 8.49
CA ILE A 66 2.06 -8.85 8.08
C ILE A 66 2.39 -10.34 8.17
N ARG A 67 3.61 -10.75 7.77
CA ARG A 67 4.08 -12.13 7.93
C ARG A 67 4.06 -12.56 9.39
N VAL A 68 4.56 -11.75 10.32
CA VAL A 68 4.54 -12.05 11.77
C VAL A 68 3.10 -12.27 12.24
N VAL A 69 2.18 -11.35 11.90
CA VAL A 69 0.75 -11.45 12.27
C VAL A 69 0.12 -12.75 11.74
N LYS A 70 0.48 -13.16 10.51
CA LYS A 70 0.01 -14.41 9.89
C LYS A 70 0.59 -15.66 10.56
N VAL A 71 1.87 -15.65 10.92
CA VAL A 71 2.55 -16.78 11.58
C VAL A 71 1.91 -17.10 12.92
N PHE A 72 1.59 -16.08 13.71
CA PHE A 72 0.92 -16.26 15.00
C PHE A 72 -0.58 -16.53 14.87
N PHE A 73 -1.10 -16.77 13.66
CA PHE A 73 -2.50 -17.04 13.38
C PHE A 73 -3.50 -16.02 13.99
N VAL A 74 -3.03 -14.82 14.35
CA VAL A 74 -3.86 -13.76 14.96
C VAL A 74 -5.01 -13.38 14.03
N VAL A 75 -4.77 -13.42 12.71
CA VAL A 75 -5.79 -13.17 11.68
C VAL A 75 -6.71 -14.36 11.39
N LYS A 76 -6.34 -15.58 11.82
CA LYS A 76 -7.13 -16.80 11.57
C LYS A 76 -8.01 -17.16 12.77
N GLU A 77 -7.51 -16.97 13.98
CA GLU A 77 -8.26 -17.29 15.18
C GLU A 77 -9.36 -16.26 15.44
N ARG A 78 -10.59 -16.74 15.63
CA ARG A 78 -11.69 -15.90 16.10
C ARG A 78 -11.51 -15.67 17.59
N PHE A 79 -10.85 -14.57 17.95
CA PHE A 79 -10.85 -14.11 19.33
C PHE A 79 -12.25 -13.64 19.73
N ARG A 80 -12.87 -14.32 20.69
CA ARG A 80 -14.16 -13.89 21.26
C ARG A 80 -13.89 -12.74 22.23
N LEU A 81 -14.10 -11.51 21.76
CA LEU A 81 -14.15 -10.36 22.65
C LEU A 81 -15.41 -10.45 23.51
N HIS A 82 -15.24 -10.72 24.79
CA HIS A 82 -16.31 -10.54 25.77
C HIS A 82 -16.51 -9.03 25.98
N LYS A 83 -17.73 -8.55 25.73
CA LYS A 83 -18.14 -7.23 26.19
C LYS A 83 -18.38 -7.32 27.70
N ASN A 84 -17.68 -6.48 28.46
CA ASN A 84 -18.16 -6.08 29.77
C ASN A 84 -19.28 -5.05 29.59
#